data_AF-A0A847CC70-F1
#
_entry.id   AF-A0A847CC70-F1
#
_cell.length_a   1.000
_cell.length_b   1.000
_cell.length_c   1.000
_cell.angle_alpha   90.00
_cell.angle_beta   90.00
_cell.angle_gamma   90.00
#
_symmetry.space_group_name_H-M   'P 1'
#
loop_
_entity.id
_entity.type
_entity.pdbx_description
1 polymer ?
#
loop_
_entity_poly.entity_id
_entity_poly.type
_entity_poly.pdbx_seq_one_letter_code
_entity_poly.pdbx_strand_id
1 'polypeptide(L)'
;LNCSYPSYITNSKVDPSLSWESLKYSARLYAKSDLKNPLVSPVYGDLTGLPRTLIFVGSDELLLDDAAVLTTRLRVSGVDCQTHIEQGMWHVYVLFGIPEAKQALNKIKAFLK
;
A
#
# COMPACT_ATOMS: atom_id res chain seq x y z
N LEU A 1 7.10 -5.49 1.19
CA LEU A 1 8.45 -5.01 0.81
C LEU A 1 9.19 -5.91 -0.19
N ASN A 2 8.55 -6.92 -0.80
CA ASN A 2 9.25 -7.83 -1.73
C ASN A 2 9.59 -7.20 -3.10
N CYS A 3 9.00 -6.04 -3.42
CA CYS A 3 9.31 -5.23 -4.61
C CYS A 3 9.30 -6.02 -5.94
N SER A 4 8.33 -6.93 -6.08
CA SER A 4 8.33 -7.96 -7.12
C SER A 4 7.06 -8.02 -7.96
N TYR A 5 6.11 -7.10 -7.74
CA TYR A 5 4.82 -7.13 -8.42
C TYR A 5 4.82 -6.37 -9.75
N PRO A 6 3.88 -6.66 -10.67
CA PRO A 6 3.78 -5.97 -11.96
C PRO A 6 3.74 -4.43 -11.89
N SER A 7 3.08 -3.85 -10.87
CA SER A 7 2.95 -2.40 -10.69
C SER A 7 4.29 -1.68 -10.60
N TYR A 8 5.36 -2.34 -10.14
CA TYR A 8 6.70 -1.77 -10.11
C TYR A 8 7.29 -1.51 -11.51
N ILE A 9 6.78 -2.19 -12.52
CA ILE A 9 7.18 -2.03 -13.92
C ILE A 9 6.17 -1.14 -14.65
N THR A 10 4.87 -1.44 -14.53
CA THR A 10 3.83 -0.70 -15.26
C THR A 10 3.75 0.75 -14.82
N ASN A 11 3.93 1.02 -13.53
CA ASN A 11 3.81 2.36 -12.97
C ASN A 11 5.16 3.08 -12.81
N SER A 12 6.26 2.44 -13.23
CA SER A 12 7.62 2.92 -12.99
C SER A 12 7.92 4.30 -13.57
N LYS A 13 7.14 4.73 -14.58
CA LYS A 13 7.31 6.02 -15.29
C LYS A 13 6.25 7.05 -14.93
N VAL A 14 5.21 6.65 -14.20
CA VAL A 14 4.06 7.51 -13.89
C VAL A 14 3.99 7.88 -12.41
N ASP A 15 4.64 7.12 -11.53
CA ASP A 15 4.82 7.51 -10.13
C ASP A 15 5.94 8.57 -10.02
N PRO A 16 5.62 9.84 -9.69
CA PRO A 16 6.62 10.89 -9.53
C PRO A 16 7.34 10.84 -8.17
N SER A 17 6.87 10.00 -7.25
CA SER A 17 7.25 10.04 -5.83
C SER A 17 8.09 8.85 -5.37
N LEU A 18 7.94 7.70 -6.02
CA LEU A 18 8.72 6.50 -5.75
C LEU A 18 9.49 6.04 -6.98
N SER A 19 10.67 5.45 -6.75
CA SER A 19 11.40 4.67 -7.75
C SER A 19 11.63 3.24 -7.26
N TRP A 20 11.66 2.28 -8.19
CA TRP A 20 11.90 0.88 -7.84
C TRP A 20 13.28 0.69 -7.20
N GLU A 21 14.31 1.40 -7.68
CA GLU A 21 15.64 1.29 -7.08
C GLU A 21 15.65 1.77 -5.62
N SER A 22 14.99 2.90 -5.36
CA SER A 22 14.93 3.51 -4.02
C SER A 22 14.17 2.61 -3.04
N LEU A 23 13.06 2.01 -3.48
CA LEU A 23 12.30 1.05 -2.68
C LEU A 23 13.12 -0.21 -2.38
N LYS A 24 13.77 -0.78 -3.39
CA LYS A 24 14.61 -1.98 -3.23
C LYS A 24 15.80 -1.74 -2.31
N TYR A 25 16.42 -0.55 -2.41
CA TYR A 25 17.49 -0.14 -1.51
C TYR A 25 16.98 -0.01 -0.06
N SER A 26 15.88 0.70 0.15
CA SER A 26 15.26 0.89 1.46
C SER A 26 14.84 -0.45 2.10
N ALA A 27 14.26 -1.35 1.31
CA ALA A 27 13.86 -2.68 1.76
C ALA A 27 15.06 -3.51 2.24
N ARG A 28 16.21 -3.44 1.55
CA ARG A 28 17.44 -4.13 1.96
C ARG A 28 18.02 -3.57 3.26
N LEU A 29 18.04 -2.25 3.41
CA LEU A 29 18.51 -1.61 4.63
C LEU A 29 17.64 -1.98 5.83
N TYR A 30 16.33 -2.01 5.65
CA TYR A 30 15.39 -2.32 6.72
C TYR A 30 15.38 -3.80 7.10
N ALA A 31 15.27 -4.70 6.11
CA ALA A 31 15.11 -6.13 6.34
C ALA A 31 16.42 -6.83 6.75
N LYS A 32 17.58 -6.21 6.47
CA LYS A 32 18.94 -6.75 6.56
C LYS A 32 19.16 -8.02 5.72
N SER A 33 18.45 -9.11 6.03
CA SER A 33 18.60 -10.42 5.39
C SER A 33 17.29 -11.07 4.92
N ASP A 34 16.16 -10.88 5.59
CA ASP A 34 14.91 -11.59 5.27
C ASP A 34 13.75 -10.65 4.94
N LEU A 35 13.52 -10.43 3.65
CA LEU A 35 12.40 -9.64 3.12
C LEU A 35 11.03 -10.32 3.32
N LYS A 36 11.01 -11.62 3.61
CA LYS A 36 9.80 -12.40 3.84
C LYS A 36 9.46 -12.54 5.32
N ASN A 37 10.31 -12.06 6.22
CA ASN A 37 10.00 -12.00 7.63
C ASN A 37 8.64 -11.30 7.83
N PRO A 38 7.64 -11.92 8.48
CA PRO A 38 6.31 -11.35 8.70
C PRO A 38 6.31 -9.98 9.40
N LEU A 39 7.29 -9.72 10.26
CA LEU A 39 7.43 -8.42 10.94
C LEU A 39 7.95 -7.31 10.01
N VAL A 40 8.54 -7.70 8.88
CA VAL A 40 9.05 -6.79 7.83
C VAL A 40 8.03 -6.66 6.69
N SER A 41 7.46 -7.78 6.25
CA SER A 41 6.46 -7.87 5.19
C SER A 41 5.21 -8.58 5.73
N PRO A 42 4.24 -7.84 6.32
CA PRO A 42 3.06 -8.41 6.97
C PRO A 42 2.22 -9.33 6.08
N VAL A 43 2.30 -9.17 4.76
CA VAL A 43 1.62 -10.04 3.80
C VAL A 43 1.94 -11.54 3.99
N TYR A 44 3.11 -11.87 4.54
CA TYR A 44 3.54 -13.25 4.84
C TYR A 44 3.18 -13.72 6.27
N GLY A 45 2.64 -12.84 7.11
CA GLY A 45 2.25 -13.16 8.49
C GLY A 45 0.84 -13.74 8.62
N ASP A 46 0.50 -14.10 9.85
CA ASP A 46 -0.89 -14.31 10.24
C ASP A 46 -1.56 -12.95 10.42
N LEU A 47 -2.66 -12.73 9.70
CA LEU A 47 -3.44 -11.48 9.72
C LEU A 47 -4.77 -11.65 10.45
N THR A 48 -5.04 -12.84 11.02
CA THR A 48 -6.27 -13.09 11.78
C THR A 48 -6.32 -12.20 13.03
N GLY A 49 -7.53 -11.78 13.40
CA GLY A 49 -7.75 -10.94 14.58
C GLY A 49 -7.32 -9.48 14.45
N LEU A 50 -6.79 -9.05 13.30
CA LEU A 50 -6.53 -7.63 13.05
C LEU A 50 -7.83 -6.82 13.02
N PRO A 51 -7.80 -5.53 13.43
CA PRO A 51 -8.98 -4.68 13.44
C PRO A 51 -9.45 -4.36 12.02
N ARG A 52 -10.66 -3.79 11.93
CA ARG A 52 -11.19 -3.23 10.69
C ARG A 52 -10.12 -2.33 10.06
N THR A 53 -9.80 -2.57 8.80
CA THR A 53 -8.67 -1.94 8.11
C THR A 53 -9.14 -1.13 6.90
N LEU A 54 -8.59 0.06 6.72
CA LEU A 54 -8.82 0.92 5.56
C LEU A 54 -7.49 1.20 4.85
N ILE A 55 -7.40 0.88 3.56
CA ILE A 55 -6.21 1.05 2.73
C ILE A 55 -6.50 2.09 1.65
N PHE A 56 -5.57 3.03 1.45
CA PHE A 56 -5.58 3.99 0.35
C PHE A 56 -4.38 3.72 -0.56
N VAL A 57 -4.59 3.79 -1.87
CA VAL A 57 -3.53 3.62 -2.86
C VAL A 57 -3.87 4.39 -4.13
N GLY A 58 -2.85 4.93 -4.80
CA GLY A 58 -3.02 5.56 -6.11
C GLY A 58 -2.97 4.53 -7.24
N SER A 59 -3.70 4.75 -8.35
CA SER A 59 -3.60 3.87 -9.52
C SER A 59 -2.23 3.95 -10.21
N ASP A 60 -1.54 5.08 -10.06
CA ASP A 60 -0.27 5.38 -10.74
C ASP A 60 0.92 5.14 -9.79
N GLU A 61 0.69 4.44 -8.67
CA GLU A 61 1.67 4.16 -7.63
C GLU A 61 2.38 2.81 -7.84
N LEU A 62 3.69 2.73 -7.54
CA LEU A 62 4.44 1.46 -7.62
C LEU A 62 3.89 0.37 -6.68
N LEU A 63 3.29 0.74 -5.55
CA LEU A 63 2.78 -0.17 -4.52
C LEU A 63 1.32 -0.60 -4.73
N LEU A 64 0.72 -0.28 -5.88
CA LEU A 64 -0.67 -0.65 -6.20
C LEU A 64 -0.95 -2.15 -5.96
N ASP A 65 -0.09 -3.02 -6.48
CA ASP A 65 -0.26 -4.46 -6.31
C ASP A 65 0.00 -4.91 -4.86
N ASP A 66 0.94 -4.29 -4.14
CA ASP A 66 1.14 -4.59 -2.72
C ASP A 66 -0.13 -4.32 -1.91
N ALA A 67 -0.82 -3.21 -2.18
CA ALA A 67 -2.09 -2.88 -1.55
C ALA A 67 -3.19 -3.90 -1.92
N ALA A 68 -3.27 -4.32 -3.18
CA ALA A 68 -4.23 -5.32 -3.64
C ALA A 68 -4.01 -6.69 -2.99
N VAL A 69 -2.76 -7.15 -2.90
CA VAL A 69 -2.43 -8.42 -2.25
C VAL A 69 -2.73 -8.37 -0.75
N LEU A 70 -2.35 -7.28 -0.06
CA LEU A 70 -2.64 -7.13 1.37
C LEU A 70 -4.15 -7.12 1.63
N THR A 71 -4.92 -6.39 0.83
CA THR A 71 -6.39 -6.37 0.89
C THR A 71 -6.96 -7.78 0.81
N THR A 72 -6.50 -8.56 -0.19
CA THR A 72 -6.97 -9.92 -0.41
C THR A 72 -6.63 -10.82 0.79
N ARG A 73 -5.41 -10.72 1.30
CA ARG A 73 -4.94 -11.51 2.46
C ARG A 73 -5.70 -11.17 3.73
N LEU A 74 -5.99 -9.89 3.99
CA LEU A 74 -6.81 -9.44 5.12
C LEU A 74 -8.23 -10.03 5.04
N ARG A 75 -8.88 -9.90 3.88
CA ARG A 75 -10.23 -10.44 3.67
C ARG A 75 -10.30 -11.96 3.83
N VAL A 76 -9.34 -12.69 3.27
CA VAL A 76 -9.23 -14.15 3.42
C VAL A 76 -9.02 -14.55 4.89
N SER A 77 -8.37 -13.70 5.69
CA SER A 77 -8.15 -13.91 7.12
C SER A 77 -9.34 -13.47 7.99
N GLY A 78 -10.49 -13.15 7.39
CA GLY A 78 -11.70 -12.74 8.08
C GLY A 78 -11.71 -11.28 8.56
N VAL A 79 -10.76 -10.45 8.14
CA VAL A 79 -10.69 -9.03 8.51
C VAL A 79 -11.57 -8.20 7.57
N ASP A 80 -12.43 -7.35 8.13
CA ASP A 80 -13.14 -6.33 7.36
C ASP A 80 -12.13 -5.29 6.84
N CYS A 81 -11.83 -5.39 5.53
CA CYS A 81 -10.87 -4.56 4.85
C CYS A 81 -11.50 -3.80 3.67
N GLN A 82 -11.46 -2.48 3.78
CA GLN A 82 -11.87 -1.54 2.75
C GLN A 82 -10.64 -0.98 2.04
N THR A 83 -10.70 -0.88 0.72
CA THR A 83 -9.59 -0.35 -0.10
C THR A 83 -10.13 0.71 -1.03
N HIS A 84 -9.50 1.87 -1.01
CA HIS A 84 -9.82 3.00 -1.87
C HIS A 84 -8.67 3.23 -2.85
N ILE A 85 -8.94 2.95 -4.13
CA ILE A 85 -8.01 3.20 -5.22
C ILE A 85 -8.41 4.52 -5.86
N GLU A 86 -7.53 5.52 -5.81
CA GLU A 86 -7.75 6.82 -6.44
C GLU A 86 -7.09 6.87 -7.81
N GLN A 87 -7.88 7.17 -8.84
CA GLN A 87 -7.41 7.14 -10.24
C GLN A 87 -6.52 8.35 -10.53
N GLY A 88 -5.40 8.11 -11.22
CA GLY A 88 -4.39 9.12 -11.57
C GLY A 88 -3.54 9.61 -10.40
N MET A 89 -3.69 9.03 -9.20
CA MET A 89 -2.91 9.43 -8.03
C MET A 89 -1.68 8.56 -7.83
N TRP A 90 -0.66 9.16 -7.21
CA TRP A 90 0.61 8.53 -6.86
C TRP A 90 0.73 8.24 -5.36
N HIS A 91 1.91 7.76 -4.93
CA HIS A 91 2.17 7.42 -3.54
C HIS A 91 1.83 8.55 -2.57
N VAL A 92 1.05 8.21 -1.55
CA VAL A 92 0.76 9.11 -0.41
C VAL A 92 0.06 10.41 -0.85
N TYR A 93 -0.69 10.39 -1.96
CA TYR A 93 -1.48 11.54 -2.43
C TYR A 93 -2.38 12.16 -1.35
N VAL A 94 -2.80 11.38 -0.35
CA VAL A 94 -3.61 11.79 0.81
C VAL A 94 -2.97 12.93 1.63
N LEU A 95 -1.66 13.11 1.57
CA LEU A 95 -0.95 14.20 2.27
C LEU A 95 -0.80 15.47 1.44
N PHE A 96 -1.24 15.48 0.19
CA PHE A 96 -1.11 16.63 -0.70
C PHE A 96 -2.30 17.59 -0.54
N GLY A 97 -2.09 18.88 -0.80
CA GLY A 97 -3.13 19.92 -0.70
C GLY A 97 -4.15 19.92 -1.84
N ILE A 98 -4.52 18.75 -2.37
CA ILE A 98 -5.36 18.57 -3.56
C ILE A 98 -6.80 18.10 -3.21
N PRO A 99 -7.79 18.29 -4.09
CA PRO A 99 -9.17 17.87 -3.84
C PRO A 99 -9.33 16.38 -3.49
N GLU A 100 -8.59 15.50 -4.15
CA GLU A 100 -8.60 14.04 -3.96
C GLU A 100 -8.13 13.67 -2.55
N ALA A 101 -7.09 14.35 -2.05
CA ALA A 101 -6.60 14.18 -0.69
C ALA A 101 -7.65 14.57 0.35
N LYS A 102 -8.38 15.68 0.12
CA LYS A 102 -9.50 16.09 0.98
C LYS A 102 -10.61 15.03 1.01
N GLN A 103 -10.92 14.41 -0.13
CA GLN A 103 -11.88 13.31 -0.20
C GLN A 103 -11.40 12.07 0.56
N ALA A 104 -10.12 11.71 0.42
CA ALA A 104 -9.50 10.61 1.17
C ALA A 104 -9.54 10.85 2.69
N LEU A 105 -9.19 12.06 3.15
CA LEU A 105 -9.26 12.45 4.55
C LEU A 105 -10.69 12.39 5.11
N ASN A 106 -11.70 12.77 4.32
CA ASN A 106 -13.10 12.62 4.72
C ASN A 106 -13.49 11.14 4.91
N LYS A 107 -13.00 10.24 4.05
CA LYS A 107 -13.21 8.79 4.18
C LYS A 107 -12.51 8.24 5.43
N ILE A 108 -11.28 8.66 5.70
CA ILE A 108 -10.55 8.32 6.94
C ILE A 108 -11.38 8.76 8.16
N LYS A 109 -11.86 10.00 8.17
CA LYS A 109 -12.69 10.54 9.26
C LYS A 109 -13.99 9.74 9.45
N ALA A 110 -14.63 9.33 8.36
CA ALA A 110 -15.84 8.51 8.43
C ALA A 110 -15.57 7.10 8.97
N PHE A 111 -14.41 6.54 8.63
CA PHE A 111 -14.00 5.20 9.07
C PHE A 111 -13.60 5.13 10.56
N LEU A 112 -13.12 6.23 11.14
CA LEU A 112 -12.76 6.31 12.55
C LEU A 112 -13.95 6.55 13.49
N LYS A 113 -15.12 6.92 12.94
CA LYS A 113 -16.37 7.02 13.69
C LYS A 113 -17.00 5.65 13.87
#